data_AF-A0A2M8P035-F1
#
_entry.id   AF-A0A2M8P035-F1
#
_cell.length_a   1.000
_cell.length_b   1.000
_cell.length_c   1.000
_cell.angle_alpha   90.00
_cell.angle_beta   90.00
_cell.angle_gamma   90.00
#
_symmetry.space_group_name_H-M   'P 1'
#
loop_
_entity.id
_entity.type
_entity.pdbx_description
1 polymer ?
#
loop_
_entity_poly.entity_id
_entity_poly.type
_entity_poly.pdbx_seq_one_letter_code
_entity_poly.pdbx_strand_id
1 'polypeptide(L)'
;MTSQMPRQIIFTHDNADFDAIASLLAAYKLYPEATPVLPHHLARNVAEFMTLYKNGLPFIAWHEFKPHSKVERIILVDTQRLPEIRHIKRDTPVLIIDHHRYEGDQGAHVTFTGEEIGANVTLLTEQIIANGAIRLSSLEATVMLLGIYADTGSLSYNRTTPRDMRAAAWLVEQGGVLDTVRRFMSIPLNEAQRNLLDQLTAHQETRYIQGHAILICTAIVQESVDNINQVAHRLRDLLEPTALIVLVQMPGRVQMVCRSATDAVDVGGLAKFFGGGGHTRAAAASIVNRPLSELVPAIWAKLPDFIQPLTTIADLMSYGVQTVNADQKIVDIIGNLRRIGHEGFPVLDDEHRVVGLLTRRDADRAIEHGLKESRVRDVMIAGAVTLSPDDSVSTLEQTMVNTSWGQIPIVTPDNHLIGIVTRTDLIKHWAKIHPTNQPQYDYIGEDLIRQSLGTNLARLIQHIANIAHEQHINLYIVGGIVRDMMLKRPNDDIDFVTETSAITFAELVVAKFGGELNSFRP
;
A
#
# COMPACT_ATOMS: atom_id res chain seq x y z
N MET A 1 -43.85 -15.08 -30.11
CA MET A 1 -43.86 -13.84 -29.31
C MET A 1 -42.76 -12.94 -29.85
N THR A 2 -43.13 -11.86 -30.53
CA THR A 2 -42.20 -10.84 -31.04
C THR A 2 -41.52 -10.15 -29.88
N SER A 3 -40.24 -10.48 -29.62
CA SER A 3 -39.45 -9.78 -28.59
C SER A 3 -39.34 -8.31 -28.98
N GLN A 4 -39.83 -7.42 -28.12
CA GLN A 4 -39.53 -5.99 -28.24
C GLN A 4 -38.01 -5.82 -28.25
N MET A 5 -37.51 -5.18 -29.32
CA MET A 5 -36.10 -4.97 -29.55
C MET A 5 -35.58 -3.79 -28.71
N PRO A 6 -34.30 -3.81 -28.29
CA PRO A 6 -33.82 -2.97 -27.21
C PRO A 6 -33.71 -1.49 -27.59
N ARG A 7 -34.14 -0.62 -26.67
CA ARG A 7 -34.09 0.84 -26.81
C ARG A 7 -32.82 1.45 -26.23
N GLN A 8 -32.15 0.73 -25.33
CA GLN A 8 -30.88 1.13 -24.72
C GLN A 8 -29.82 0.06 -24.98
N ILE A 9 -28.57 0.46 -25.16
CA ILE A 9 -27.48 -0.46 -25.48
C ILE A 9 -26.29 -0.18 -24.57
N ILE A 10 -25.65 -1.23 -24.09
CA ILE A 10 -24.43 -1.15 -23.29
C ILE A 10 -23.26 -1.69 -24.12
N PHE A 11 -22.19 -0.91 -24.21
CA PHE A 11 -20.93 -1.29 -24.85
C PHE A 11 -19.76 -1.11 -23.89
N THR A 12 -18.68 -1.82 -24.19
CA THR A 12 -17.36 -1.64 -23.56
C THR A 12 -16.27 -1.59 -24.65
N HIS A 13 -15.01 -1.48 -24.25
CA HIS A 13 -13.89 -1.39 -25.19
C HIS A 13 -13.63 -2.72 -25.93
N ASP A 14 -12.93 -2.64 -27.07
CA ASP A 14 -12.48 -3.84 -27.78
C ASP A 14 -11.27 -4.48 -27.07
N ASN A 15 -11.06 -5.78 -27.27
CA ASN A 15 -10.15 -6.61 -26.47
C ASN A 15 -10.50 -6.56 -24.97
N ALA A 16 -11.80 -6.66 -24.66
CA ALA A 16 -12.32 -6.54 -23.30
C ALA A 16 -11.72 -7.58 -22.36
N ASP A 17 -11.26 -7.09 -21.20
CA ASP A 17 -10.81 -7.91 -20.09
C ASP A 17 -11.97 -8.21 -19.13
N PHE A 18 -11.65 -8.72 -17.94
CA PHE A 18 -12.68 -9.07 -16.98
C PHE A 18 -13.37 -7.85 -16.36
N ASP A 19 -12.70 -6.69 -16.21
CA ASP A 19 -13.36 -5.50 -15.66
C ASP A 19 -14.38 -4.95 -16.65
N ALA A 20 -14.03 -4.89 -17.93
CA ALA A 20 -14.93 -4.55 -19.02
C ALA A 20 -16.18 -5.45 -19.07
N ILE A 21 -15.99 -6.78 -19.06
CA ILE A 21 -17.12 -7.73 -19.11
C ILE A 21 -17.94 -7.72 -17.81
N ALA A 22 -17.28 -7.58 -16.66
CA ALA A 22 -17.94 -7.45 -15.37
C ALA A 22 -18.78 -6.18 -15.28
N SER A 23 -18.24 -5.06 -15.75
CA SER A 23 -18.91 -3.77 -15.85
C SER A 23 -20.09 -3.84 -16.82
N LEU A 24 -19.94 -4.53 -17.95
CA LEU A 24 -21.02 -4.77 -18.91
C LEU A 24 -22.20 -5.52 -18.27
N LEU A 25 -21.89 -6.57 -17.49
CA LEU A 25 -22.89 -7.31 -16.72
C LEU A 25 -23.54 -6.44 -15.64
N ALA A 26 -22.74 -5.76 -14.83
CA ALA A 26 -23.25 -4.96 -13.72
C ALA A 26 -24.14 -3.80 -14.19
N ALA A 27 -23.78 -3.15 -15.30
CA ALA A 27 -24.63 -2.15 -15.94
C ALA A 27 -25.95 -2.76 -16.45
N TYR A 28 -25.94 -3.98 -17.02
CA TYR A 28 -27.18 -4.66 -17.38
C TYR A 28 -28.09 -4.91 -16.17
N LYS A 29 -27.53 -5.24 -15.00
CA LYS A 29 -28.33 -5.41 -13.77
C LYS A 29 -28.98 -4.10 -13.30
N LEU A 30 -28.29 -2.97 -13.48
CA LEU A 30 -28.80 -1.64 -13.14
C LEU A 30 -29.81 -1.11 -14.18
N TYR A 31 -29.62 -1.48 -15.45
CA TYR A 31 -30.42 -1.04 -16.58
C TYR A 31 -30.99 -2.26 -17.34
N PRO A 32 -31.99 -2.97 -16.78
CA PRO A 32 -32.48 -4.25 -17.33
C PRO A 32 -33.13 -4.14 -18.72
N GLU A 33 -33.56 -2.94 -19.12
CA GLU A 33 -34.09 -2.64 -20.46
C GLU A 33 -32.99 -2.44 -21.52
N ALA A 34 -31.73 -2.37 -21.09
CA ALA A 34 -30.59 -2.21 -21.97
C ALA A 34 -30.04 -3.56 -22.43
N THR A 35 -29.48 -3.61 -23.63
CA THR A 35 -28.85 -4.82 -24.16
C THR A 35 -27.33 -4.75 -24.03
N PRO A 36 -26.69 -5.68 -23.30
CA PRO A 36 -25.24 -5.74 -23.19
C PRO A 36 -24.63 -6.47 -24.40
N VAL A 37 -23.90 -5.74 -25.23
CA VAL A 37 -23.30 -6.28 -26.46
C VAL A 37 -21.81 -6.56 -26.22
N LEU A 38 -21.39 -7.79 -26.51
CA LEU A 38 -19.97 -8.16 -26.45
C LEU A 38 -19.19 -7.46 -27.58
N PRO A 39 -17.95 -7.02 -27.30
CA PRO A 39 -17.08 -6.48 -28.34
C PRO A 39 -16.62 -7.57 -29.32
N HIS A 40 -15.90 -7.16 -30.36
CA HIS A 40 -15.38 -8.06 -31.38
C HIS A 40 -14.33 -9.03 -30.83
N HIS A 41 -13.43 -8.52 -30.00
CA HIS A 41 -12.32 -9.26 -29.43
C HIS A 41 -12.43 -9.26 -27.91
N LEU A 42 -12.16 -10.42 -27.32
CA LEU A 42 -12.06 -10.60 -25.87
C LEU A 42 -10.62 -10.96 -25.53
N ALA A 43 -10.16 -10.51 -24.36
CA ALA A 43 -8.92 -11.01 -23.80
C ALA A 43 -8.96 -12.54 -23.68
N ARG A 44 -7.81 -13.21 -23.83
CA ARG A 44 -7.75 -14.68 -23.93
C ARG A 44 -8.46 -15.41 -22.79
N ASN A 45 -8.17 -15.03 -21.55
CA ASN A 45 -8.78 -15.62 -20.36
C ASN A 45 -10.29 -15.38 -20.29
N VAL A 46 -10.76 -14.22 -20.75
CA VAL A 46 -12.19 -13.91 -20.88
C VAL A 46 -12.85 -14.76 -21.96
N ALA A 47 -12.21 -14.94 -23.13
CA ALA A 47 -12.72 -15.81 -24.19
C ALA A 47 -12.84 -17.27 -23.74
N GLU A 48 -11.83 -17.77 -23.02
CA GLU A 48 -11.85 -19.11 -22.40
C GLU A 48 -13.00 -19.24 -21.39
N PHE A 49 -13.21 -18.22 -20.54
CA PHE A 49 -14.34 -18.18 -19.59
C PHE A 49 -15.69 -18.17 -20.31
N MET A 50 -15.86 -17.30 -21.30
CA MET A 50 -17.10 -17.16 -22.08
C MET A 50 -17.45 -18.45 -22.83
N THR A 51 -16.45 -19.18 -23.32
CA THR A 51 -16.68 -20.49 -23.96
C THR A 51 -17.39 -21.49 -23.05
N LEU A 52 -17.08 -21.45 -21.74
CA LEU A 52 -17.65 -22.37 -20.76
C LEU A 52 -18.98 -21.88 -20.17
N TYR A 53 -19.13 -20.56 -19.98
CA TYR A 53 -20.21 -20.01 -19.15
C TYR A 53 -21.18 -19.06 -19.86
N LYS A 54 -21.01 -18.76 -21.17
CA LYS A 54 -21.84 -17.77 -21.89
C LYS A 54 -23.36 -17.97 -21.74
N ASN A 55 -23.83 -19.22 -21.67
CA ASN A 55 -25.26 -19.52 -21.63
C ASN A 55 -25.94 -19.07 -20.34
N GLY A 56 -25.16 -18.82 -19.27
CA GLY A 56 -25.65 -18.27 -18.01
C GLY A 56 -25.57 -16.75 -17.92
N LEU A 57 -25.17 -16.06 -19.00
CA LEU A 57 -24.93 -14.62 -19.02
C LEU A 57 -25.81 -13.93 -20.07
N PRO A 58 -26.25 -12.69 -19.82
CA PRO A 58 -27.26 -11.99 -20.63
C PRO A 58 -26.71 -11.35 -21.91
N PHE A 59 -25.52 -11.76 -22.34
CA PHE A 59 -24.76 -11.09 -23.38
C PHE A 59 -25.22 -11.45 -24.80
N ILE A 60 -25.23 -10.46 -25.68
CA ILE A 60 -25.45 -10.67 -27.12
C ILE A 60 -24.12 -10.54 -27.85
N ALA A 61 -23.81 -11.50 -28.74
CA ALA A 61 -22.61 -11.43 -29.54
C ALA A 61 -22.71 -10.31 -30.60
N TRP A 62 -21.60 -9.64 -30.91
CA TRP A 62 -21.59 -8.52 -31.85
C TRP A 62 -22.26 -8.83 -33.20
N HIS A 63 -22.06 -10.03 -33.75
CA HIS A 63 -22.62 -10.43 -35.04
C HIS A 63 -24.13 -10.70 -35.00
N GLU A 64 -24.69 -10.95 -33.82
CA GLU A 64 -26.12 -11.12 -33.59
C GLU A 64 -26.81 -9.76 -33.32
N PHE A 65 -26.03 -8.77 -32.90
CA PHE A 65 -26.50 -7.42 -32.64
C PHE A 65 -26.85 -6.69 -33.95
N LYS A 66 -28.10 -6.20 -34.05
CA LYS A 66 -28.62 -5.43 -35.19
C LYS A 66 -29.08 -4.05 -34.71
N PRO A 67 -28.30 -2.98 -34.96
CA PRO A 67 -28.69 -1.63 -34.56
C PRO A 67 -29.89 -1.15 -35.38
N HIS A 68 -30.95 -0.70 -34.70
CA HIS A 68 -32.11 -0.05 -35.33
C HIS A 68 -32.02 1.48 -35.23
N SER A 69 -32.75 2.18 -36.09
CA SER A 69 -32.80 3.65 -36.18
C SER A 69 -33.47 4.37 -34.98
N LYS A 70 -33.82 3.64 -33.90
CA LYS A 70 -34.45 4.16 -32.67
C LYS A 70 -33.71 3.73 -31.39
N VAL A 71 -32.38 3.79 -31.39
CA VAL A 71 -31.62 3.75 -30.12
C VAL A 71 -31.94 5.02 -29.34
N GLU A 72 -32.49 4.89 -28.13
CA GLU A 72 -32.88 6.00 -27.25
C GLU A 72 -31.72 6.44 -26.34
N ARG A 73 -30.82 5.52 -25.98
CA ARG A 73 -29.65 5.80 -25.14
C ARG A 73 -28.54 4.78 -25.34
N ILE A 74 -27.29 5.21 -25.19
CA ILE A 74 -26.10 4.37 -25.16
C ILE A 74 -25.45 4.48 -23.78
N ILE A 75 -24.99 3.36 -23.24
CA ILE A 75 -24.24 3.27 -22.00
C ILE A 75 -22.86 2.69 -22.36
N LEU A 76 -21.80 3.43 -22.08
CA LEU A 76 -20.43 2.99 -22.22
C LEU A 76 -19.89 2.66 -20.83
N VAL A 77 -19.32 1.47 -20.68
CA VAL A 77 -18.70 1.03 -19.43
C VAL A 77 -17.26 0.67 -19.66
N ASP A 78 -16.40 1.11 -18.72
CA ASP A 78 -14.96 0.89 -18.78
C ASP A 78 -14.33 1.41 -20.08
N THR A 79 -14.97 2.43 -20.67
CA THR A 79 -14.52 3.08 -21.89
C THR A 79 -15.22 4.41 -22.08
N GLN A 80 -14.49 5.37 -22.64
CA GLN A 80 -15.04 6.68 -23.03
C GLN A 80 -15.26 6.76 -24.55
N ARG A 81 -14.89 5.71 -25.30
CA ARG A 81 -14.95 5.70 -26.78
C ARG A 81 -16.13 4.87 -27.25
N LEU A 82 -17.02 5.51 -28.00
CA LEU A 82 -18.11 4.82 -28.67
C LEU A 82 -17.55 3.98 -29.84
N PRO A 83 -17.82 2.67 -29.92
CA PRO A 83 -17.46 1.89 -31.09
C PRO A 83 -18.20 2.39 -32.36
N GLU A 84 -17.59 2.17 -33.52
CA GLU A 84 -18.18 2.59 -34.79
C GLU A 84 -19.42 1.75 -35.13
N ILE A 85 -20.61 2.32 -34.93
CA ILE A 85 -21.87 1.63 -35.18
C ILE A 85 -22.62 2.35 -36.31
N ARG A 86 -22.98 1.59 -37.34
CA ARG A 86 -23.82 2.09 -38.43
C ARG A 86 -25.24 2.36 -37.91
N HIS A 87 -25.86 3.44 -38.39
CA HIS A 87 -27.26 3.79 -38.12
C HIS A 87 -27.60 4.32 -36.71
N ILE A 88 -26.60 4.69 -35.90
CA ILE A 88 -26.81 5.49 -34.67
C ILE A 88 -26.82 6.98 -35.02
N LYS A 89 -27.78 7.72 -34.46
CA LYS A 89 -27.85 9.17 -34.65
C LYS A 89 -26.79 9.87 -33.79
N ARG A 90 -26.22 10.97 -34.30
CA ARG A 90 -25.18 11.74 -33.59
C ARG A 90 -25.64 12.37 -32.27
N ASP A 91 -26.94 12.60 -32.11
CA ASP A 91 -27.57 13.21 -30.94
C ASP A 91 -28.08 12.17 -29.91
N THR A 92 -27.78 10.89 -30.12
CA THR A 92 -28.18 9.83 -29.17
C THR A 92 -27.51 10.08 -27.81
N PRO A 93 -28.27 10.19 -26.70
CA PRO A 93 -27.69 10.37 -25.37
C PRO A 93 -26.72 9.24 -25.00
N VAL A 94 -25.55 9.60 -24.49
CA VAL A 94 -24.49 8.67 -24.06
C VAL A 94 -24.23 8.85 -22.57
N LEU A 95 -24.31 7.77 -21.80
CA LEU A 95 -23.83 7.69 -20.42
C LEU A 95 -22.50 6.95 -20.41
N ILE A 96 -21.46 7.55 -19.85
CA ILE A 96 -20.14 6.94 -19.66
C ILE A 96 -19.95 6.64 -18.19
N ILE A 97 -19.62 5.38 -17.88
CA ILE A 97 -19.28 4.90 -16.54
C ILE A 97 -17.87 4.31 -16.61
N ASP A 98 -16.90 5.03 -16.07
CA ASP A 98 -15.48 4.70 -16.18
C ASP A 98 -14.74 5.14 -14.91
N HIS A 99 -13.75 4.37 -14.46
CA HIS A 99 -12.91 4.68 -13.31
C HIS A 99 -11.68 5.54 -13.66
N HIS A 100 -11.49 5.89 -14.92
CA HIS A 100 -10.47 6.85 -15.35
C HIS A 100 -10.99 8.29 -15.32
N ARG A 101 -10.07 9.27 -15.26
CA ARG A 101 -10.44 10.68 -15.45
C ARG A 101 -11.09 10.86 -16.81
N TYR A 102 -12.12 11.70 -16.86
CA TYR A 102 -12.75 12.05 -18.13
C TYR A 102 -11.80 12.90 -18.97
N GLU A 103 -11.47 12.43 -20.17
CA GLU A 103 -10.52 13.09 -21.09
C GLU A 103 -11.22 13.79 -22.28
N GLY A 104 -12.55 13.66 -22.39
CA GLY A 104 -13.33 14.20 -23.51
C GLY A 104 -13.86 15.62 -23.29
N ASP A 105 -14.39 16.21 -24.36
CA ASP A 105 -15.26 17.39 -24.25
C ASP A 105 -16.68 16.90 -23.93
N GLN A 106 -17.32 17.45 -22.89
CA GLN A 106 -18.70 17.08 -22.55
C GLN A 106 -19.65 17.73 -23.57
N GLY A 107 -19.80 17.10 -24.73
CA GLY A 107 -20.84 17.49 -25.69
C GLY A 107 -22.23 17.44 -25.05
N ALA A 108 -23.19 18.17 -25.62
CA ALA A 108 -24.54 18.36 -25.05
C ALA A 108 -25.37 17.08 -24.78
N HIS A 109 -24.89 15.92 -25.23
CA HIS A 109 -25.58 14.62 -25.12
C HIS A 109 -24.76 13.57 -24.36
N VAL A 110 -23.62 13.95 -23.75
CA VAL A 110 -22.75 13.03 -23.00
C VAL A 110 -22.85 13.32 -21.51
N THR A 111 -23.15 12.29 -20.72
CA THR A 111 -23.08 12.32 -19.25
C THR A 111 -21.97 11.39 -18.79
N PHE A 112 -21.09 11.87 -17.93
CA PHE A 112 -20.02 11.07 -17.34
C PHE A 112 -20.31 10.80 -15.86
N THR A 113 -20.03 9.59 -15.40
CA THR A 113 -20.07 9.19 -13.99
C THR A 113 -18.86 8.32 -13.71
N GLY A 114 -17.94 8.79 -12.89
CA GLY A 114 -16.68 8.10 -12.69
C GLY A 114 -15.84 8.70 -11.58
N GLU A 115 -15.02 7.87 -10.95
CA GLU A 115 -14.07 8.24 -9.90
C GLU A 115 -12.81 7.39 -10.05
N GLU A 116 -11.64 7.93 -9.70
CA GLU A 116 -10.38 7.15 -9.70
C GLU A 116 -10.45 6.05 -8.63
N ILE A 117 -10.65 4.80 -9.06
CA ILE A 117 -10.76 3.62 -8.19
C ILE A 117 -10.06 2.40 -8.83
N GLY A 118 -9.90 1.31 -8.06
CA GLY A 118 -9.18 0.11 -8.49
C GLY A 118 -9.79 -0.60 -9.70
N ALA A 119 -11.11 -0.69 -9.80
CA ALA A 119 -11.83 -1.29 -10.93
C ALA A 119 -13.15 -0.56 -11.22
N ASN A 120 -13.54 -0.45 -12.48
CA ASN A 120 -14.81 0.18 -12.88
C ASN A 120 -16.04 -0.59 -12.36
N VAL A 121 -15.98 -1.93 -12.34
CA VAL A 121 -17.08 -2.74 -11.78
C VAL A 121 -17.31 -2.44 -10.30
N THR A 122 -16.33 -1.93 -9.55
CA THR A 122 -16.52 -1.51 -8.16
C THR A 122 -17.59 -0.43 -8.06
N LEU A 123 -17.55 0.59 -8.93
CA LEU A 123 -18.55 1.68 -8.95
C LEU A 123 -19.96 1.15 -9.23
N LEU A 124 -20.08 0.21 -10.16
CA LEU A 124 -21.35 -0.40 -10.53
C LEU A 124 -21.87 -1.34 -9.42
N THR A 125 -20.97 -2.04 -8.74
CA THR A 125 -21.30 -2.89 -7.59
C THR A 125 -21.85 -2.06 -6.44
N GLU A 126 -21.24 -0.92 -6.13
CA GLU A 126 -21.75 0.00 -5.10
C GLU A 126 -23.15 0.52 -5.44
N GLN A 127 -23.42 0.84 -6.71
CA GLN A 127 -24.77 1.23 -7.16
C GLN A 127 -25.78 0.08 -7.00
N ILE A 128 -25.37 -1.16 -7.29
CA ILE A 128 -26.20 -2.37 -7.09
C ILE A 128 -26.52 -2.56 -5.60
N ILE A 129 -25.51 -2.40 -4.72
CA ILE A 129 -25.68 -2.48 -3.27
C ILE A 129 -26.65 -1.40 -2.78
N ALA A 130 -26.46 -0.16 -3.23
CA ALA A 130 -27.31 0.98 -2.86
C ALA A 130 -28.76 0.83 -3.33
N ASN A 131 -29.00 0.18 -4.48
CA ASN A 131 -30.33 -0.15 -4.96
C ASN A 131 -31.07 -1.14 -4.02
N GLY A 132 -30.35 -2.10 -3.43
CA GLY A 132 -30.85 -3.04 -2.41
C GLY A 132 -31.82 -4.13 -2.92
N ALA A 133 -32.47 -3.95 -4.07
CA ALA A 133 -33.43 -4.88 -4.65
C ALA A 133 -32.82 -5.84 -5.69
N ILE A 134 -31.71 -5.44 -6.33
CA ILE A 134 -31.01 -6.28 -7.32
C ILE A 134 -30.42 -7.51 -6.63
N ARG A 135 -30.54 -8.66 -7.29
CA ARG A 135 -29.97 -9.94 -6.85
C ARG A 135 -29.06 -10.50 -7.93
N LEU A 136 -27.97 -11.11 -7.48
CA LEU A 136 -26.98 -11.77 -8.33
C LEU A 136 -27.07 -13.28 -8.14
N SER A 137 -26.94 -14.02 -9.24
CA SER A 137 -26.59 -15.44 -9.19
C SER A 137 -25.11 -15.61 -8.83
N SER A 138 -24.73 -16.81 -8.39
CA SER A 138 -23.33 -17.14 -8.11
C SER A 138 -22.41 -16.90 -9.33
N LEU A 139 -22.89 -17.18 -10.55
CA LEU A 139 -22.14 -16.92 -11.78
C LEU A 139 -21.95 -15.41 -12.00
N GLU A 140 -23.00 -14.61 -11.85
CA GLU A 140 -22.92 -13.15 -12.02
C GLU A 140 -22.00 -12.52 -10.98
N ALA A 141 -22.14 -12.92 -9.71
CA ALA A 141 -21.26 -12.47 -8.63
C ALA A 141 -19.80 -12.86 -8.88
N THR A 142 -19.55 -14.06 -9.41
CA THR A 142 -18.20 -14.53 -9.78
C THR A 142 -17.60 -13.72 -10.93
N VAL A 143 -18.38 -13.38 -11.96
CA VAL A 143 -17.92 -12.53 -13.07
C VAL A 143 -17.57 -11.12 -12.58
N MET A 144 -18.42 -10.54 -11.73
CA MET A 144 -18.13 -9.24 -11.13
C MET A 144 -16.87 -9.28 -10.24
N LEU A 145 -16.68 -10.36 -9.50
CA LEU A 145 -15.51 -10.56 -8.65
C LEU A 145 -14.22 -10.72 -9.49
N LEU A 146 -14.30 -11.41 -10.63
CA LEU A 146 -13.21 -11.49 -11.61
C LEU A 146 -12.78 -10.12 -12.10
N GLY A 147 -13.72 -9.20 -12.35
CA GLY A 147 -13.41 -7.82 -12.76
C GLY A 147 -12.60 -7.08 -11.71
N ILE A 148 -13.05 -7.08 -10.45
CA ILE A 148 -12.31 -6.44 -9.35
C ILE A 148 -10.91 -7.05 -9.21
N TYR A 149 -10.80 -8.38 -9.18
CA TYR A 149 -9.50 -9.06 -9.01
C TYR A 149 -8.55 -8.85 -10.18
N ALA A 150 -9.07 -8.70 -11.40
CA ALA A 150 -8.25 -8.43 -12.58
C ALA A 150 -7.54 -7.08 -12.46
N ASP A 151 -8.30 -6.02 -12.17
CA ASP A 151 -7.79 -4.67 -12.29
C ASP A 151 -7.08 -4.16 -11.03
N THR A 152 -7.38 -4.78 -9.89
CA THR A 152 -6.68 -4.55 -8.61
C THR A 152 -5.45 -5.45 -8.41
N GLY A 153 -5.14 -6.35 -9.36
CA GLY A 153 -4.05 -7.31 -9.21
C GLY A 153 -4.26 -8.23 -8.01
N SER A 154 -5.47 -8.79 -7.87
CA SER A 154 -5.89 -9.53 -6.66
C SER A 154 -5.77 -8.68 -5.39
N LEU A 155 -6.27 -7.44 -5.45
CA LEU A 155 -6.30 -6.47 -4.34
C LEU A 155 -4.93 -5.99 -3.85
N SER A 156 -3.88 -6.15 -4.66
CA SER A 156 -2.48 -5.86 -4.26
C SER A 156 -1.88 -4.63 -4.94
N TYR A 157 -2.50 -4.11 -6.01
CA TYR A 157 -1.99 -2.93 -6.70
C TYR A 157 -2.24 -1.65 -5.90
N ASN A 158 -1.34 -0.67 -6.04
CA ASN A 158 -1.43 0.61 -5.29
C ASN A 158 -2.70 1.43 -5.57
N ARG A 159 -3.37 1.21 -6.72
CA ARG A 159 -4.65 1.85 -7.04
C ARG A 159 -5.87 1.17 -6.39
N THR A 160 -5.67 0.01 -5.77
CA THR A 160 -6.71 -0.67 -5.01
C THR A 160 -7.11 0.18 -3.81
N THR A 161 -8.41 0.36 -3.63
CA THR A 161 -8.99 1.14 -2.53
C THR A 161 -9.76 0.23 -1.56
N PRO A 162 -10.08 0.72 -0.34
CA PRO A 162 -10.98 -0.01 0.56
C PRO A 162 -12.37 -0.27 -0.04
N ARG A 163 -12.80 0.51 -1.03
CA ARG A 163 -14.09 0.33 -1.73
C ARG A 163 -14.08 -0.94 -2.58
N ASP A 164 -12.98 -1.21 -3.28
CA ASP A 164 -12.79 -2.45 -4.05
C ASP A 164 -12.88 -3.68 -3.15
N MET A 165 -12.25 -3.61 -1.96
CA MET A 165 -12.30 -4.71 -0.98
C MET A 165 -13.71 -4.93 -0.43
N ARG A 166 -14.47 -3.86 -0.15
CA ARG A 166 -15.86 -3.97 0.32
C ARG A 166 -16.77 -4.54 -0.77
N ALA A 167 -16.62 -4.08 -2.01
CA ALA A 167 -17.36 -4.61 -3.14
C ALA A 167 -17.05 -6.10 -3.37
N ALA A 168 -15.77 -6.48 -3.33
CA ALA A 168 -15.34 -7.87 -3.42
C ALA A 168 -15.92 -8.74 -2.29
N ALA A 169 -15.88 -8.25 -1.04
CA ALA A 169 -16.46 -8.96 0.10
C ALA A 169 -17.96 -9.19 -0.09
N TRP A 170 -18.70 -8.16 -0.51
CA TRP A 170 -20.13 -8.28 -0.79
C TRP A 170 -20.42 -9.27 -1.93
N LEU A 171 -19.60 -9.30 -2.99
CA LEU A 171 -19.75 -10.26 -4.08
C LEU A 171 -19.51 -11.70 -3.64
N VAL A 172 -18.56 -11.92 -2.72
CA VAL A 172 -18.37 -13.23 -2.08
C VAL A 172 -19.61 -13.60 -1.24
N GLU A 173 -20.19 -12.66 -0.49
CA GLU A 173 -21.45 -12.88 0.23
C GLU A 173 -22.62 -13.23 -0.69
N GLN A 174 -22.66 -12.69 -1.93
CA GLN A 174 -23.64 -13.06 -2.96
C GLN A 174 -23.35 -14.43 -3.61
N GLY A 175 -22.32 -15.15 -3.16
CA GLY A 175 -21.97 -16.49 -3.67
C GLY A 175 -20.94 -16.48 -4.80
N GLY A 176 -20.14 -15.42 -4.93
CA GLY A 176 -18.99 -15.40 -5.83
C GLY A 176 -17.94 -16.47 -5.46
N VAL A 177 -17.41 -17.20 -6.45
CA VAL A 177 -16.54 -18.36 -6.23
C VAL A 177 -15.07 -18.00 -6.47
N LEU A 178 -14.31 -17.82 -5.40
CA LEU A 178 -12.88 -17.44 -5.46
C LEU A 178 -11.99 -18.46 -6.16
N ASP A 179 -12.32 -19.76 -6.13
CA ASP A 179 -11.53 -20.77 -6.84
C ASP A 179 -11.61 -20.57 -8.36
N THR A 180 -12.79 -20.23 -8.88
CA THR A 180 -12.99 -19.83 -10.27
C THR A 180 -12.20 -18.55 -10.58
N VAL A 181 -12.23 -17.55 -9.69
CA VAL A 181 -11.43 -16.34 -9.84
C VAL A 181 -9.95 -16.70 -10.00
N ARG A 182 -9.39 -17.47 -9.07
CA ARG A 182 -7.99 -17.92 -9.10
C ARG A 182 -7.64 -18.63 -10.41
N ARG A 183 -8.52 -19.52 -10.89
CA ARG A 183 -8.31 -20.29 -12.13
C ARG A 183 -8.16 -19.39 -13.36
N PHE A 184 -9.01 -18.38 -13.52
CA PHE A 184 -9.00 -17.50 -14.70
C PHE A 184 -8.06 -16.30 -14.58
N MET A 185 -7.61 -15.99 -13.36
CA MET A 185 -6.51 -15.04 -13.11
C MET A 185 -5.13 -15.66 -13.39
N SER A 186 -5.00 -16.98 -13.28
CA SER A 186 -3.73 -17.68 -13.48
C SER A 186 -3.53 -18.06 -14.95
N ILE A 187 -2.95 -17.17 -15.75
CA ILE A 187 -2.60 -17.48 -17.15
C ILE A 187 -1.30 -18.30 -17.17
N PRO A 188 -1.29 -19.54 -17.69
CA PRO A 188 -0.07 -20.31 -17.85
C PRO A 188 0.79 -19.70 -18.97
N LEU A 189 2.12 -19.69 -18.79
CA LEU A 189 3.05 -19.27 -19.83
C LEU A 189 2.92 -20.19 -21.05
N ASN A 190 2.87 -19.62 -22.25
CA ASN A 190 2.95 -20.40 -23.49
C ASN A 190 4.39 -20.92 -23.73
N GLU A 191 4.61 -21.71 -24.79
CA GLU A 191 5.93 -22.29 -25.07
C GLU A 191 7.01 -21.24 -25.32
N ALA A 192 6.71 -20.21 -26.13
CA ALA A 192 7.64 -19.11 -26.40
C ALA A 192 8.02 -18.35 -25.11
N GLN A 193 7.06 -18.12 -24.22
CA GLN A 193 7.27 -17.45 -22.93
C GLN A 193 8.04 -18.34 -21.94
N ARG A 194 7.84 -19.65 -21.95
CA ARG A 194 8.63 -20.60 -21.16
C ARG A 194 10.09 -20.61 -21.62
N ASN A 195 10.32 -20.70 -22.93
CA ASN A 195 11.66 -20.63 -23.51
C ASN A 195 12.33 -19.28 -23.20
N LEU A 196 11.58 -18.18 -23.24
CA LEU A 196 12.07 -16.86 -22.85
C LEU A 196 12.43 -16.80 -21.36
N LEU A 197 11.60 -17.37 -20.47
CA LEU A 197 11.88 -17.46 -19.03
C LEU A 197 13.19 -18.21 -18.78
N ASP A 198 13.40 -19.34 -19.46
CA ASP A 198 14.61 -20.15 -19.33
C ASP A 198 15.85 -19.36 -19.77
N GLN A 199 15.79 -18.65 -20.91
CA GLN A 199 16.89 -17.79 -21.37
C GLN A 199 17.20 -16.66 -20.39
N LEU A 200 16.16 -15.95 -19.90
CA LEU A 200 16.34 -14.84 -18.97
C LEU A 200 16.94 -15.29 -17.64
N THR A 201 16.58 -16.48 -17.17
CA THR A 201 17.13 -17.08 -15.95
C THR A 201 18.60 -17.50 -16.15
N ALA A 202 18.94 -18.01 -17.34
CA ALA A 202 20.31 -18.38 -17.68
C ALA A 202 21.23 -17.16 -17.90
N HIS A 203 20.68 -16.02 -18.33
CA HIS A 203 21.41 -14.82 -18.68
C HIS A 203 21.02 -13.63 -17.81
N GLN A 204 21.51 -13.66 -16.57
CA GLN A 204 21.26 -12.63 -15.58
C GLN A 204 22.54 -12.08 -14.95
N GLU A 205 22.52 -10.81 -14.60
CA GLU A 205 23.57 -10.12 -13.86
C GLU A 205 22.96 -9.42 -12.65
N THR A 206 23.48 -9.69 -11.46
CA THR A 206 23.08 -9.00 -10.22
C THR A 206 24.17 -8.04 -9.78
N ARG A 207 23.80 -6.81 -9.43
CA ARG A 207 24.69 -5.86 -8.74
C ARG A 207 23.99 -5.26 -7.54
N TYR A 208 24.78 -5.01 -6.50
CA TYR A 208 24.35 -4.27 -5.32
C TYR A 208 24.70 -2.81 -5.49
N ILE A 209 23.70 -1.94 -5.52
CA ILE A 209 23.88 -0.49 -5.63
C ILE A 209 23.19 0.14 -4.43
N GLN A 210 23.95 0.84 -3.58
CA GLN A 210 23.43 1.47 -2.36
C GLN A 210 22.64 0.50 -1.47
N GLY A 211 23.10 -0.76 -1.35
CA GLY A 211 22.43 -1.80 -0.55
C GLY A 211 21.26 -2.51 -1.23
N HIS A 212 20.82 -2.06 -2.41
CA HIS A 212 19.74 -2.69 -3.17
C HIS A 212 20.25 -3.72 -4.17
N ALA A 213 19.65 -4.91 -4.17
CA ALA A 213 19.94 -5.96 -5.15
C ALA A 213 19.20 -5.67 -6.46
N ILE A 214 19.95 -5.25 -7.48
CA ILE A 214 19.43 -4.95 -8.81
C ILE A 214 19.78 -6.09 -9.74
N LEU A 215 18.77 -6.64 -10.41
CA LEU A 215 18.90 -7.76 -11.33
C LEU A 215 18.59 -7.32 -12.76
N ILE A 216 19.52 -7.54 -13.69
CA ILE A 216 19.28 -7.39 -15.13
C ILE A 216 19.26 -8.76 -15.78
N CYS A 217 18.15 -9.12 -16.42
CA CYS A 217 18.01 -10.34 -17.21
C CYS A 217 17.94 -10.00 -18.69
N THR A 218 18.64 -10.76 -19.53
CA THR A 218 18.71 -10.49 -20.97
C THR A 218 18.37 -11.72 -21.81
N ALA A 219 17.70 -11.52 -22.95
CA ALA A 219 17.43 -12.60 -23.89
C ALA A 219 17.44 -12.09 -25.34
N ILE A 220 17.78 -12.96 -26.28
CA ILE A 220 17.71 -12.68 -27.72
C ILE A 220 16.79 -13.70 -28.36
N VAL A 221 15.70 -13.22 -28.96
CA VAL A 221 14.69 -14.07 -29.60
C VAL A 221 14.60 -13.74 -31.09
N GLN A 222 14.38 -14.77 -31.90
CA GLN A 222 14.27 -14.63 -33.37
C GLN A 222 12.87 -14.16 -33.79
N GLU A 223 11.86 -14.41 -32.96
CA GLU A 223 10.47 -14.03 -33.19
C GLU A 223 9.97 -13.15 -32.06
N SER A 224 8.97 -12.32 -32.36
CA SER A 224 8.34 -11.45 -31.35
C SER A 224 7.61 -12.30 -30.32
N VAL A 225 7.92 -12.09 -29.05
CA VAL A 225 7.23 -12.75 -27.93
C VAL A 225 6.23 -11.77 -27.32
N ASP A 226 4.96 -12.14 -27.32
CA ASP A 226 3.91 -11.34 -26.70
C ASP A 226 3.91 -11.46 -25.17
N ASN A 227 3.48 -10.38 -24.52
CA ASN A 227 3.24 -10.31 -23.08
C ASN A 227 4.43 -10.68 -22.18
N ILE A 228 5.61 -10.14 -22.50
CA ILE A 228 6.85 -10.27 -21.71
C ILE A 228 6.65 -9.86 -20.23
N ASN A 229 5.68 -8.99 -19.95
CA ASN A 229 5.30 -8.60 -18.58
C ASN A 229 4.96 -9.81 -17.69
N GLN A 230 4.31 -10.86 -18.22
CA GLN A 230 4.02 -12.07 -17.44
C GLN A 230 5.30 -12.82 -17.07
N VAL A 231 6.25 -12.91 -18.00
CA VAL A 231 7.55 -13.56 -17.75
C VAL A 231 8.35 -12.77 -16.72
N ALA A 232 8.41 -11.44 -16.85
CA ALA A 232 9.05 -10.56 -15.88
C ALA A 232 8.41 -10.68 -14.48
N HIS A 233 7.09 -10.81 -14.39
CA HIS A 233 6.40 -11.04 -13.12
C HIS A 233 6.82 -12.38 -12.48
N ARG A 234 6.89 -13.46 -13.27
CA ARG A 234 7.36 -14.78 -12.77
C ARG A 234 8.81 -14.73 -12.31
N LEU A 235 9.70 -14.06 -13.04
CA LEU A 235 11.10 -13.88 -12.66
C LEU A 235 11.24 -13.12 -11.34
N ARG A 236 10.46 -12.04 -11.17
CA ARG A 236 10.46 -11.26 -9.94
C ARG A 236 10.04 -12.13 -8.75
N ASP A 237 8.96 -12.90 -8.89
CA ASP A 237 8.48 -13.76 -7.80
C ASP A 237 9.43 -14.93 -7.52
N LEU A 238 10.20 -15.39 -8.52
CA LEU A 238 11.17 -16.47 -8.37
C LEU A 238 12.48 -16.02 -7.71
N LEU A 239 12.97 -14.82 -8.06
CA LEU A 239 14.32 -14.36 -7.69
C LEU A 239 14.31 -13.24 -6.64
N GLU A 240 13.14 -12.65 -6.38
CA GLU A 240 12.87 -11.64 -5.35
C GLU A 240 13.90 -10.48 -5.28
N PRO A 241 14.35 -9.87 -6.41
CA PRO A 241 15.28 -8.75 -6.34
C PRO A 241 14.58 -7.47 -5.85
N THR A 242 15.35 -6.49 -5.37
CA THR A 242 14.80 -5.14 -5.09
C THR A 242 14.27 -4.51 -6.37
N ALA A 243 15.02 -4.63 -7.47
CA ALA A 243 14.54 -4.25 -8.80
C ALA A 243 14.99 -5.24 -9.87
N LEU A 244 14.10 -5.48 -10.83
CA LEU A 244 14.28 -6.35 -11.98
C LEU A 244 14.18 -5.52 -13.26
N ILE A 245 15.19 -5.59 -14.11
CA ILE A 245 15.19 -5.04 -15.47
C ILE A 245 15.33 -6.21 -16.46
N VAL A 246 14.27 -6.47 -17.22
CA VAL A 246 14.25 -7.48 -18.27
C VAL A 246 14.46 -6.80 -19.62
N LEU A 247 15.44 -7.27 -20.39
CA LEU A 247 15.76 -6.78 -21.74
C LEU A 247 15.65 -7.92 -22.74
N VAL A 248 14.69 -7.84 -23.65
CA VAL A 248 14.47 -8.85 -24.69
C VAL A 248 14.75 -8.24 -26.06
N GLN A 249 15.83 -8.68 -26.70
CA GLN A 249 16.15 -8.28 -28.07
C GLN A 249 15.34 -9.11 -29.06
N MET A 250 14.53 -8.42 -29.84
CA MET A 250 13.69 -8.94 -30.91
C MET A 250 14.14 -8.33 -32.25
N PRO A 251 13.65 -8.84 -33.39
CA PRO A 251 13.88 -8.19 -34.68
C PRO A 251 13.47 -6.71 -34.64
N GLY A 252 14.42 -5.82 -34.89
CA GLY A 252 14.22 -4.37 -35.00
C GLY A 252 14.14 -3.58 -33.68
N ARG A 253 14.09 -4.22 -32.51
CA ARG A 253 13.99 -3.50 -31.22
C ARG A 253 14.41 -4.33 -30.02
N VAL A 254 14.72 -3.66 -28.91
CA VAL A 254 14.84 -4.25 -27.58
C VAL A 254 13.64 -3.82 -26.75
N GLN A 255 12.87 -4.78 -26.24
CA GLN A 255 11.82 -4.52 -25.27
C GLN A 255 12.41 -4.55 -23.87
N MET A 256 12.22 -3.46 -23.13
CA MET A 256 12.58 -3.33 -21.74
C MET A 256 11.32 -3.41 -20.87
N VAL A 257 11.38 -4.21 -19.81
CA VAL A 257 10.36 -4.30 -18.77
C VAL A 257 11.04 -4.17 -17.42
N CYS A 258 10.64 -3.17 -16.64
CA CYS A 258 11.23 -2.90 -15.34
C CYS A 258 10.20 -3.08 -14.23
N ARG A 259 10.62 -3.67 -13.10
CA ARG A 259 9.83 -3.82 -11.89
C ARG A 259 10.70 -3.46 -10.68
N SER A 260 10.11 -2.79 -9.70
CA SER A 260 10.71 -2.58 -8.39
C SER A 260 9.78 -3.08 -7.30
N ALA A 261 10.34 -3.69 -6.27
CA ALA A 261 9.62 -4.07 -5.06
C ALA A 261 9.31 -2.87 -4.17
N THR A 262 10.07 -1.77 -4.30
CA THR A 262 9.97 -0.59 -3.44
C THR A 262 10.06 0.72 -4.24
N ASP A 263 9.68 1.85 -3.64
CA ASP A 263 9.89 3.16 -4.27
C ASP A 263 11.35 3.66 -4.19
N ALA A 264 12.23 2.90 -3.53
CA ALA A 264 13.65 3.24 -3.43
C ALA A 264 14.37 3.12 -4.78
N VAL A 265 13.84 2.34 -5.73
CA VAL A 265 14.36 2.23 -7.09
C VAL A 265 13.30 2.73 -8.07
N ASP A 266 13.50 3.94 -8.62
CA ASP A 266 12.59 4.55 -9.59
C ASP A 266 12.81 3.96 -10.99
N VAL A 267 12.17 2.81 -11.24
CA VAL A 267 12.20 2.19 -12.56
C VAL A 267 11.40 2.96 -13.62
N GLY A 268 10.48 3.83 -13.20
CA GLY A 268 9.73 4.72 -14.07
C GLY A 268 10.60 5.81 -14.68
N GLY A 269 11.40 6.47 -13.85
CA GLY A 269 12.43 7.43 -14.25
C GLY A 269 13.46 6.80 -15.18
N LEU A 270 13.97 5.61 -14.81
CA LEU A 270 14.89 4.84 -15.65
C LEU A 270 14.29 4.55 -17.03
N ALA A 271 13.05 4.06 -17.09
CA ALA A 271 12.41 3.76 -18.36
C ALA A 271 12.19 4.99 -19.23
N LYS A 272 11.78 6.13 -18.64
CA LYS A 272 11.65 7.41 -19.36
C LYS A 272 12.97 7.86 -19.96
N PHE A 273 14.09 7.68 -19.26
CA PHE A 273 15.41 8.02 -19.78
C PHE A 273 15.78 7.25 -21.06
N PHE A 274 15.32 6.00 -21.19
CA PHE A 274 15.51 5.18 -22.40
C PHE A 274 14.33 5.28 -23.40
N GLY A 275 13.50 6.33 -23.32
CA GLY A 275 12.41 6.58 -24.26
C GLY A 275 11.12 5.79 -24.00
N GLY A 276 10.96 5.25 -22.79
CA GLY A 276 9.76 4.57 -22.34
C GLY A 276 8.90 5.39 -21.39
N GLY A 277 8.16 4.70 -20.53
CA GLY A 277 7.28 5.31 -19.53
C GLY A 277 6.76 4.30 -18.51
N GLY A 278 6.08 4.81 -17.48
CA GLY A 278 5.51 4.01 -16.41
C GLY A 278 5.51 4.73 -15.07
N HIS A 279 5.28 3.95 -14.02
CA HIS A 279 5.29 4.37 -12.62
C HIS A 279 6.61 3.98 -11.95
N THR A 280 6.85 4.54 -10.76
CA THR A 280 8.07 4.31 -9.95
C THR A 280 8.40 2.83 -9.77
N ARG A 281 7.39 1.95 -9.64
CA ARG A 281 7.57 0.51 -9.42
C ARG A 281 7.38 -0.38 -10.66
N ALA A 282 6.82 0.13 -11.74
CA ALA A 282 6.54 -0.66 -12.94
C ALA A 282 6.57 0.20 -14.19
N ALA A 283 7.46 -0.14 -15.11
CA ALA A 283 7.67 0.63 -16.33
C ALA A 283 8.12 -0.25 -17.50
N ALA A 284 8.07 0.31 -18.70
CA ALA A 284 8.52 -0.36 -19.92
C ALA A 284 9.06 0.64 -20.95
N ALA A 285 9.93 0.17 -21.84
CA ALA A 285 10.38 0.94 -23.00
C ALA A 285 10.55 0.02 -24.22
N SER A 286 10.35 0.56 -25.42
CA SER A 286 10.66 -0.11 -26.69
C SER A 286 11.79 0.66 -27.35
N ILE A 287 13.00 0.10 -27.33
CA ILE A 287 14.23 0.77 -27.72
C ILE A 287 14.63 0.28 -29.11
N VAL A 288 14.79 1.21 -30.06
CA VAL A 288 15.15 0.91 -31.46
C VAL A 288 16.61 1.27 -31.70
N ASN A 289 17.29 0.55 -32.61
CA ASN A 289 18.68 0.84 -33.03
C ASN A 289 19.74 0.81 -31.93
N ARG A 290 19.53 0.11 -30.81
CA ARG A 290 20.56 -0.13 -29.79
C ARG A 290 20.57 -1.59 -29.37
N PRO A 291 21.66 -2.34 -29.61
CA PRO A 291 21.76 -3.74 -29.21
C PRO A 291 21.97 -3.87 -27.69
N LEU A 292 21.72 -5.08 -27.15
CA LEU A 292 21.93 -5.37 -25.72
C LEU A 292 23.35 -5.06 -25.24
N SER A 293 24.35 -5.28 -26.09
CA SER A 293 25.77 -5.03 -25.78
C SER A 293 26.07 -3.57 -25.43
N GLU A 294 25.31 -2.62 -25.97
CA GLU A 294 25.41 -1.20 -25.61
C GLU A 294 24.46 -0.83 -24.48
N LEU A 295 23.27 -1.43 -24.47
CA LEU A 295 22.20 -1.05 -23.57
C LEU A 295 22.47 -1.50 -22.13
N VAL A 296 22.97 -2.71 -21.91
CA VAL A 296 23.25 -3.24 -20.57
C VAL A 296 24.28 -2.37 -19.83
N PRO A 297 25.46 -2.04 -20.41
CA PRO A 297 26.41 -1.13 -19.76
C PRO A 297 25.82 0.26 -19.51
N ALA A 298 25.03 0.80 -20.44
CA ALA A 298 24.40 2.11 -20.29
C ALA A 298 23.37 2.14 -19.15
N ILE A 299 22.57 1.07 -18.99
CA ILE A 299 21.62 0.94 -17.87
C ILE A 299 22.40 0.87 -16.55
N TRP A 300 23.45 0.06 -16.48
CA TRP A 300 24.28 -0.03 -15.28
C TRP A 300 24.91 1.31 -14.89
N ALA A 301 25.39 2.08 -15.86
CA ALA A 301 25.97 3.39 -15.61
C ALA A 301 24.94 4.42 -15.10
N LYS A 302 23.66 4.26 -15.48
CA LYS A 302 22.61 5.24 -15.17
C LYS A 302 21.77 4.88 -13.94
N LEU A 303 21.68 3.60 -13.59
CA LEU A 303 20.93 3.11 -12.42
C LEU A 303 21.18 3.87 -11.12
N PRO A 304 22.42 4.26 -10.75
CA PRO A 304 22.67 5.01 -9.51
C PRO A 304 21.88 6.32 -9.39
N ASP A 305 21.54 6.97 -10.50
CA ASP A 305 20.77 8.23 -10.50
C ASP A 305 19.29 8.04 -10.10
N PHE A 306 18.80 6.79 -10.12
CA PHE A 306 17.41 6.43 -9.87
C PHE A 306 17.23 5.59 -8.60
N ILE A 307 18.28 5.46 -7.79
CA ILE A 307 18.26 4.66 -6.56
C ILE A 307 18.44 5.61 -5.37
N GLN A 308 17.44 5.63 -4.50
CA GLN A 308 17.57 6.25 -3.19
C GLN A 308 18.45 5.36 -2.31
N PRO A 309 19.37 5.93 -1.51
CA PRO A 309 20.15 5.16 -0.57
C PRO A 309 19.24 4.39 0.39
N LEU A 310 19.58 3.15 0.65
CA LEU A 310 18.87 2.34 1.62
C LEU A 310 19.03 2.99 3.00
N THR A 311 17.92 3.24 3.70
CA THR A 311 17.97 3.76 5.07
C THR A 311 18.83 2.83 5.92
N THR A 312 19.83 3.40 6.57
CA THR A 312 20.75 2.65 7.41
C THR A 312 20.24 2.62 8.84
N ILE A 313 20.79 1.72 9.65
CA ILE A 313 20.57 1.70 11.09
C ILE A 313 20.99 3.04 11.71
N ALA A 314 22.05 3.67 11.23
CA ALA A 314 22.49 4.98 11.70
C ALA A 314 21.41 6.06 11.59
N ASP A 315 20.53 5.97 10.58
CA ASP A 315 19.41 6.89 10.38
C ASP A 315 18.24 6.66 11.35
N LEU A 316 18.18 5.49 11.99
CA LEU A 316 17.11 5.09 12.92
C LEU A 316 17.54 5.06 14.38
N MET A 317 18.81 4.76 14.64
CA MET A 317 19.26 4.43 15.99
C MET A 317 19.24 5.63 16.92
N SER A 318 19.00 5.34 18.20
CA SER A 318 19.16 6.30 19.28
C SER A 318 20.52 6.10 19.95
N TYR A 319 21.20 7.21 20.22
CA TYR A 319 22.44 7.25 21.00
C TYR A 319 22.15 7.35 22.50
N GLY A 320 23.16 7.08 23.35
CA GLY A 320 23.04 7.21 24.80
C GLY A 320 22.26 6.06 25.46
N VAL A 321 22.55 4.84 25.01
CA VAL A 321 21.85 3.62 25.44
C VAL A 321 22.03 3.37 26.93
N GLN A 322 20.92 3.23 27.65
CA GLN A 322 20.95 2.77 29.04
C GLN A 322 21.22 1.28 29.09
N THR A 323 22.23 0.88 29.84
CA THR A 323 22.70 -0.51 29.94
C THR A 323 22.69 -1.00 31.38
N VAL A 324 22.77 -2.31 31.54
CA VAL A 324 22.94 -2.98 32.84
C VAL A 324 24.13 -3.92 32.75
N ASN A 325 24.85 -4.13 33.85
CA ASN A 325 25.96 -5.07 33.88
C ASN A 325 25.46 -6.48 34.27
N ALA A 326 26.03 -7.50 33.62
CA ALA A 326 25.65 -8.90 33.75
C ALA A 326 25.71 -9.44 35.19
N ASP A 327 26.57 -8.87 36.04
CA ASP A 327 26.81 -9.32 37.42
C ASP A 327 26.07 -8.51 38.48
N GLN A 328 25.35 -7.46 38.10
CA GLN A 328 24.46 -6.73 39.00
C GLN A 328 23.28 -7.61 39.43
N LYS A 329 22.75 -7.38 40.63
CA LYS A 329 21.53 -8.04 41.09
C LYS A 329 20.29 -7.32 40.57
N ILE A 330 19.21 -8.08 40.34
CA ILE A 330 17.93 -7.51 39.88
C ILE A 330 17.39 -6.45 40.87
N VAL A 331 17.52 -6.69 42.18
CA VAL A 331 17.03 -5.76 43.22
C VAL A 331 17.69 -4.38 43.15
N ASP A 332 18.95 -4.30 42.72
CA ASP A 332 19.71 -3.05 42.69
C ASP A 332 19.33 -2.17 41.49
N ILE A 333 18.87 -2.79 40.40
CA ILE A 333 18.60 -2.08 39.14
C ILE A 333 17.11 -1.81 38.91
N ILE A 334 16.20 -2.63 39.45
CA ILE A 334 14.77 -2.61 39.09
C ILE A 334 14.10 -1.25 39.31
N GLY A 335 14.46 -0.56 40.40
CA GLY A 335 13.91 0.77 40.70
C GLY A 335 14.27 1.80 39.62
N ASN A 336 15.51 1.73 39.11
CA ASN A 336 15.96 2.60 38.03
C ASN A 336 15.31 2.22 36.70
N LEU A 337 15.23 0.91 36.37
CA LEU A 337 14.59 0.42 35.15
C LEU A 337 13.12 0.88 35.04
N ARG A 338 12.37 0.81 36.15
CA ARG A 338 10.97 1.24 36.20
C ARG A 338 10.80 2.74 35.95
N ARG A 339 11.79 3.56 36.31
CA ARG A 339 11.76 5.02 36.14
C ARG A 339 12.12 5.48 34.73
N ILE A 340 13.04 4.77 34.06
CA ILE A 340 13.59 5.16 32.75
C ILE A 340 12.58 4.99 31.60
N GLY A 341 11.52 4.21 31.79
CA GLY A 341 10.43 4.07 30.81
C GLY A 341 10.79 3.28 29.54
N HIS A 342 12.03 2.84 29.38
CA HIS A 342 12.45 1.94 28.31
C HIS A 342 12.06 0.49 28.61
N GLU A 343 11.77 -0.27 27.54
CA GLU A 343 11.31 -1.66 27.67
C GLU A 343 12.46 -2.67 27.73
N GLY A 344 13.59 -2.40 27.06
CA GLY A 344 14.73 -3.31 26.96
C GLY A 344 16.06 -2.58 27.17
N PHE A 345 16.97 -3.26 27.87
CA PHE A 345 18.27 -2.73 28.27
C PHE A 345 19.36 -3.73 27.85
N PRO A 346 20.33 -3.33 27.01
CA PRO A 346 21.44 -4.21 26.68
C PRO A 346 22.24 -4.55 27.94
N VAL A 347 22.57 -5.83 28.07
CA VAL A 347 23.39 -6.35 29.18
C VAL A 347 24.83 -6.41 28.73
N LEU A 348 25.71 -5.76 29.49
CA LEU A 348 27.15 -5.73 29.22
C LEU A 348 27.92 -6.63 30.18
N ASP A 349 28.99 -7.28 29.69
CA ASP A 349 30.01 -7.89 30.55
C ASP A 349 30.99 -6.84 31.10
N ASP A 350 31.99 -7.30 31.86
CA ASP A 350 33.01 -6.44 32.45
C ASP A 350 33.97 -5.84 31.39
N GLU A 351 34.02 -6.44 30.20
CA GLU A 351 34.72 -5.89 29.03
C GLU A 351 33.85 -4.93 28.19
N HIS A 352 32.68 -4.52 28.69
CA HIS A 352 31.71 -3.64 28.01
C HIS A 352 31.12 -4.19 26.70
N ARG A 353 31.12 -5.51 26.51
CA ARG A 353 30.53 -6.18 25.34
C ARG A 353 29.10 -6.61 25.64
N VAL A 354 28.25 -6.58 24.62
CA VAL A 354 26.85 -7.04 24.72
C VAL A 354 26.81 -8.56 24.87
N VAL A 355 26.23 -9.04 25.97
CA VAL A 355 26.08 -10.47 26.28
C VAL A 355 24.63 -10.92 26.43
N GLY A 356 23.69 -9.98 26.42
CA GLY A 356 22.27 -10.26 26.47
C GLY A 356 21.41 -9.02 26.44
N LEU A 357 20.10 -9.23 26.60
CA LEU A 357 19.09 -8.19 26.70
C LEU A 357 18.22 -8.46 27.93
N LEU A 358 18.11 -7.48 28.82
CA LEU A 358 17.19 -7.53 29.95
C LEU A 358 15.98 -6.68 29.61
N THR A 359 14.80 -7.30 29.51
CA THR A 359 13.55 -6.53 29.40
C THR A 359 13.04 -6.15 30.78
N ARG A 360 12.35 -5.01 30.88
CA ARG A 360 11.67 -4.59 32.12
C ARG A 360 10.71 -5.68 32.61
N ARG A 361 10.00 -6.33 31.67
CA ARG A 361 9.06 -7.41 31.97
C ARG A 361 9.75 -8.61 32.61
N ASP A 362 10.93 -8.99 32.12
CA ASP A 362 11.68 -10.12 32.69
C ASP A 362 12.22 -9.79 34.08
N ALA A 363 12.70 -8.56 34.27
CA ALA A 363 13.14 -8.07 35.58
C ALA A 363 11.97 -8.01 36.59
N ASP A 364 10.79 -7.51 36.19
CA ASP A 364 9.58 -7.50 37.03
C ASP A 364 9.13 -8.93 37.38
N ARG A 365 9.09 -9.85 36.41
CA ARG A 365 8.76 -11.26 36.65
C ARG A 365 9.75 -11.94 37.58
N ALA A 366 11.04 -11.62 37.49
CA ALA A 366 12.04 -12.13 38.41
C ALA A 366 11.75 -11.69 39.85
N ILE A 367 11.36 -10.43 40.07
CA ILE A 367 10.94 -9.95 41.39
C ILE A 367 9.70 -10.72 41.89
N GLU A 368 8.67 -10.86 41.05
CA GLU A 368 7.42 -11.56 41.40
C GLU A 368 7.66 -13.03 41.78
N HIS A 369 8.62 -13.69 41.14
CA HIS A 369 9.01 -15.07 41.44
C HIS A 369 10.05 -15.20 42.56
N GLY A 370 10.39 -14.12 43.26
CA GLY A 370 11.32 -14.15 44.39
C GLY A 370 12.81 -14.23 44.00
N LEU A 371 13.14 -14.02 42.72
CA LEU A 371 14.50 -14.05 42.16
C LEU A 371 15.21 -12.68 42.23
N LYS A 372 14.86 -11.86 43.22
CA LYS A 372 15.40 -10.50 43.36
C LYS A 372 16.92 -10.44 43.62
N GLU A 373 17.47 -11.49 44.23
CA GLU A 373 18.90 -11.63 44.52
C GLU A 373 19.69 -12.26 43.37
N SER A 374 19.01 -12.76 42.32
CA SER A 374 19.65 -13.32 41.14
C SER A 374 20.39 -12.24 40.36
N ARG A 375 21.43 -12.64 39.63
CA ARG A 375 22.17 -11.71 38.76
C ARG A 375 21.40 -11.47 37.48
N VAL A 376 21.67 -10.34 36.83
CA VAL A 376 21.09 -10.00 35.52
C VAL A 376 21.33 -11.12 34.51
N ARG A 377 22.53 -11.70 34.46
CA ARG A 377 22.86 -12.82 33.56
C ARG A 377 21.98 -14.06 33.70
N ASP A 378 21.36 -14.25 34.87
CA ASP A 378 20.51 -15.41 35.16
C ASP A 378 19.04 -15.18 34.71
N VAL A 379 18.68 -13.93 34.41
CA VAL A 379 17.32 -13.50 34.07
C VAL A 379 17.22 -13.00 32.63
N MET A 380 18.31 -12.45 32.09
CA MET A 380 18.36 -11.87 30.76
C MET A 380 18.05 -12.88 29.66
N ILE A 381 17.61 -12.37 28.51
CA ILE A 381 17.66 -13.11 27.26
C ILE A 381 19.13 -13.13 26.82
N ALA A 382 19.78 -14.28 26.98
CA ALA A 382 21.19 -14.43 26.64
C ALA A 382 21.41 -14.40 25.12
N GLY A 383 22.49 -13.74 24.68
CA GLY A 383 22.86 -13.66 23.27
C GLY A 383 23.66 -12.40 22.94
N ALA A 384 24.56 -12.50 21.98
CA ALA A 384 25.30 -11.37 21.44
C ALA A 384 24.67 -10.90 20.12
N VAL A 385 23.37 -10.57 20.14
CA VAL A 385 22.67 -10.08 18.96
C VAL A 385 22.93 -8.59 18.82
N THR A 386 23.71 -8.21 17.82
CA THR A 386 24.08 -6.81 17.57
C THR A 386 24.13 -6.54 16.06
N LEU A 387 24.02 -5.27 15.67
CA LEU A 387 24.20 -4.82 14.28
C LEU A 387 25.17 -3.63 14.22
N SER A 388 25.63 -3.30 13.01
CA SER A 388 26.46 -2.14 12.69
C SER A 388 25.61 -0.94 12.28
N PRO A 389 26.07 0.32 12.47
CA PRO A 389 25.37 1.51 11.97
C PRO A 389 25.11 1.48 10.45
N ASP A 390 25.99 0.84 9.69
CA ASP A 390 25.91 0.76 8.23
C ASP A 390 24.96 -0.35 7.74
N ASP A 391 24.45 -1.19 8.65
CA ASP A 391 23.51 -2.25 8.27
C ASP A 391 22.17 -1.67 7.83
N SER A 392 21.46 -2.43 7.00
CA SER A 392 20.16 -2.04 6.45
C SER A 392 19.01 -2.19 7.45
N VAL A 393 17.94 -1.39 7.28
CA VAL A 393 16.66 -1.61 8.00
C VAL A 393 16.10 -3.01 7.76
N SER A 394 16.28 -3.58 6.56
CA SER A 394 15.86 -4.96 6.26
C SER A 394 16.63 -5.99 7.11
N THR A 395 17.95 -5.83 7.24
CA THR A 395 18.79 -6.66 8.12
C THR A 395 18.30 -6.55 9.57
N LEU A 396 17.93 -5.35 10.01
CA LEU A 396 17.37 -5.11 11.33
C LEU A 396 16.05 -5.88 11.54
N GLU A 397 15.10 -5.77 10.60
CA GLU A 397 13.81 -6.49 10.65
C GLU A 397 14.03 -8.00 10.73
N GLN A 398 14.88 -8.55 9.87
CA GLN A 398 15.17 -9.97 9.81
C GLN A 398 15.85 -10.46 11.09
N THR A 399 16.76 -9.66 11.65
CA THR A 399 17.41 -9.94 12.94
C THR A 399 16.38 -9.97 14.08
N MET A 400 15.47 -9.00 14.14
CA MET A 400 14.40 -8.97 15.16
C MET A 400 13.46 -10.17 15.03
N VAL A 401 13.13 -10.61 13.81
CA VAL A 401 12.28 -11.80 13.57
C VAL A 401 12.99 -13.07 14.01
N ASN A 402 14.24 -13.26 13.58
CA ASN A 402 14.99 -14.50 13.82
C ASN A 402 15.38 -14.67 15.30
N THR A 403 15.67 -13.57 16.00
CA THR A 403 16.13 -13.60 17.39
C THR A 403 15.02 -13.32 18.40
N SER A 404 13.86 -12.84 17.94
CA SER A 404 12.76 -12.33 18.78
C SER A 404 13.12 -11.11 19.65
N TRP A 405 14.33 -10.56 19.54
CA TRP A 405 14.72 -9.35 20.25
C TRP A 405 13.98 -8.14 19.66
N GLY A 406 13.30 -7.37 20.52
CA GLY A 406 12.60 -6.15 20.11
C GLY A 406 13.48 -4.89 20.11
N GLN A 407 14.68 -5.01 20.66
CA GLN A 407 15.68 -3.96 20.77
C GLN A 407 17.02 -4.56 20.35
N ILE A 408 17.64 -3.99 19.32
CA ILE A 408 18.90 -4.45 18.79
C ILE A 408 19.99 -3.43 19.15
N PRO A 409 20.94 -3.80 20.01
CA PRO A 409 22.12 -2.99 20.30
C PRO A 409 22.99 -2.83 19.06
N ILE A 410 23.48 -1.61 18.84
CA ILE A 410 24.31 -1.25 17.69
C ILE A 410 25.74 -1.04 18.16
N VAL A 411 26.66 -1.77 17.54
CA VAL A 411 28.07 -1.79 17.93
C VAL A 411 28.98 -1.34 16.79
N THR A 412 30.13 -0.80 17.15
CA THR A 412 31.24 -0.54 16.22
C THR A 412 31.93 -1.84 15.80
N PRO A 413 32.80 -1.82 14.75
CA PRO A 413 33.56 -3.00 14.33
C PRO A 413 34.44 -3.65 15.42
N ASP A 414 34.80 -2.89 16.45
CA ASP A 414 35.53 -3.32 17.64
C ASP A 414 34.62 -3.73 18.82
N ASN A 415 33.33 -3.99 18.55
CA ASN A 415 32.30 -4.46 19.50
C ASN A 415 31.92 -3.50 20.63
N HIS A 416 32.15 -2.19 20.47
CA HIS A 416 31.68 -1.20 21.44
C HIS A 416 30.26 -0.76 21.14
N LEU A 417 29.38 -0.81 22.14
CA LEU A 417 28.01 -0.33 22.05
C LEU A 417 27.96 1.19 21.84
N ILE A 418 27.31 1.62 20.77
CA ILE A 418 27.16 3.04 20.40
C ILE A 418 25.70 3.50 20.28
N GLY A 419 24.78 2.57 20.04
CA GLY A 419 23.38 2.90 19.81
C GLY A 419 22.44 1.72 20.05
N ILE A 420 21.15 1.97 19.92
CA ILE A 420 20.11 0.94 19.98
C ILE A 420 19.01 1.29 18.98
N VAL A 421 18.44 0.27 18.34
CA VAL A 421 17.22 0.42 17.53
C VAL A 421 16.13 -0.45 18.11
N THR A 422 14.92 0.08 18.19
CA THR A 422 13.76 -0.61 18.76
C THR A 422 12.66 -0.84 17.72
N ARG A 423 11.71 -1.73 18.03
CA ARG A 423 10.48 -1.91 17.21
C ARG A 423 9.73 -0.59 16.97
N THR A 424 9.76 0.32 17.94
CA THR A 424 9.12 1.63 17.80
C THR A 424 9.77 2.45 16.70
N ASP A 425 11.09 2.35 16.52
CA ASP A 425 11.83 3.08 15.48
C ASP A 425 11.51 2.51 14.10
N LEU A 426 11.38 1.18 13.99
CA LEU A 426 10.87 0.52 12.77
C LEU A 426 9.45 0.96 12.43
N ILE A 427 8.54 1.02 13.40
CA ILE A 427 7.15 1.47 13.18
C ILE A 427 7.11 2.94 12.74
N LYS A 428 7.89 3.80 13.39
CA LYS A 428 8.02 5.22 13.00
C LYS A 428 8.58 5.37 11.60
N HIS A 429 9.60 4.58 11.25
CA HIS A 429 10.15 4.54 9.91
C HIS A 429 9.09 4.11 8.89
N TRP A 430 8.40 2.99 9.15
CA TRP A 430 7.34 2.47 8.30
C TRP A 430 6.25 3.50 8.03
N ALA A 431 5.80 4.24 9.05
CA ALA A 431 4.80 5.30 8.90
C ALA A 431 5.29 6.50 8.05
N LYS A 432 6.60 6.78 8.02
CA LYS A 432 7.18 7.82 7.16
C LYS A 432 7.28 7.38 5.70
N ILE A 433 7.67 6.13 5.44
CA ILE A 433 7.87 5.59 4.08
C ILE A 433 6.56 5.16 3.42
N HIS A 434 5.59 4.75 4.22
CA HIS A 434 4.20 4.55 3.80
C HIS A 434 3.39 5.64 4.47
N PRO A 435 3.45 6.89 3.97
CA PRO A 435 2.45 7.87 4.34
C PRO A 435 1.15 7.26 3.85
N THR A 436 0.44 6.62 4.77
CA THR A 436 -1.00 6.58 4.63
C THR A 436 -1.38 8.04 4.35
N ASN A 437 -2.29 8.27 3.41
CA ASN A 437 -3.28 9.30 3.71
C ASN A 437 -3.85 8.83 5.03
N GLN A 438 -3.19 9.20 6.14
CA GLN A 438 -3.77 9.10 7.44
C GLN A 438 -5.13 9.70 7.16
N PRO A 439 -6.25 9.03 7.51
CA PRO A 439 -7.44 9.82 7.77
C PRO A 439 -6.88 10.92 8.63
N GLN A 440 -6.84 12.15 8.09
CA GLN A 440 -6.40 13.35 8.78
C GLN A 440 -7.11 13.17 10.08
N TYR A 441 -6.40 12.71 11.13
CA TYR A 441 -7.05 12.17 12.33
C TYR A 441 -7.88 13.34 12.71
N ASP A 442 -9.20 13.25 12.48
CA ASP A 442 -10.07 14.42 12.39
C ASP A 442 -9.62 15.18 13.58
N TYR A 443 -8.91 16.31 13.33
CA TYR A 443 -8.18 16.96 14.41
C TYR A 443 -9.25 16.98 15.46
N ILE A 444 -8.99 16.44 16.64
CA ILE A 444 -9.96 16.55 17.72
C ILE A 444 -9.96 18.03 18.14
N GLY A 445 -9.95 18.98 17.20
CA GLY A 445 -11.18 19.52 16.69
C GLY A 445 -11.74 20.38 17.75
N GLU A 446 -11.56 21.68 17.54
CA GLU A 446 -12.22 22.71 18.31
C GLU A 446 -13.67 22.31 18.60
N ASP A 447 -14.34 21.61 17.67
CA ASP A 447 -15.65 21.00 17.82
C ASP A 447 -15.80 19.95 18.94
N LEU A 448 -14.90 18.97 19.10
CA LEU A 448 -15.02 18.00 20.21
C LEU A 448 -14.73 18.67 21.55
N ILE A 449 -13.74 19.58 21.59
CA ILE A 449 -13.44 20.37 22.80
C ILE A 449 -14.65 21.24 23.16
N ARG A 450 -15.24 21.95 22.19
CA ARG A 450 -16.44 22.79 22.39
C ARG A 450 -17.67 21.98 22.79
N GLN A 451 -17.87 20.80 22.20
CA GLN A 451 -18.99 19.91 22.53
C GLN A 451 -18.86 19.28 23.92
N SER A 452 -17.65 18.90 24.33
CA SER A 452 -17.41 18.19 25.58
C SER A 452 -17.20 19.12 26.77
N LEU A 453 -16.51 20.24 26.56
CA LEU A 453 -16.03 21.16 27.61
C LEU A 453 -16.72 22.53 27.58
N GLY A 454 -17.59 22.76 26.59
CA GLY A 454 -18.24 24.04 26.39
C GLY A 454 -17.33 25.12 25.81
N THR A 455 -17.94 26.25 25.43
CA THR A 455 -17.25 27.31 24.67
C THR A 455 -16.21 28.06 25.49
N ASN A 456 -16.44 28.22 26.80
CA ASN A 456 -15.54 29.00 27.66
C ASN A 456 -14.23 28.25 27.93
N LEU A 457 -14.32 26.96 28.26
CA LEU A 457 -13.15 26.14 28.54
C LEU A 457 -12.33 25.87 27.28
N ALA A 458 -13.01 25.64 26.14
CA ALA A 458 -12.34 25.56 24.84
C ALA A 458 -11.52 26.82 24.52
N ARG A 459 -12.06 28.01 24.80
CA ARG A 459 -11.34 29.28 24.59
C ARG A 459 -10.13 29.41 25.51
N LEU A 460 -10.24 28.98 26.77
CA LEU A 460 -9.11 28.96 27.71
C LEU A 460 -8.01 28.01 27.24
N ILE A 461 -8.36 26.79 26.83
CA ILE A 461 -7.42 25.80 26.27
C ILE A 461 -6.70 26.39 25.05
N GLN A 462 -7.43 27.03 24.14
CA GLN A 462 -6.84 27.65 22.95
C GLN A 462 -5.84 28.76 23.33
N HIS A 463 -6.16 29.58 24.34
CA HIS A 463 -5.26 30.60 24.82
C HIS A 463 -3.98 30.03 25.47
N ILE A 464 -4.12 28.95 26.27
CA ILE A 464 -2.98 28.25 26.87
C ILE A 464 -2.09 27.63 25.77
N ALA A 465 -2.71 26.98 24.78
CA ALA A 465 -2.02 26.42 23.62
C ALA A 465 -1.26 27.48 22.82
N ASN A 466 -1.83 28.69 22.65
CA ASN A 466 -1.14 29.79 21.99
C ASN A 466 0.10 30.26 22.77
N ILE A 467 0.06 30.32 24.10
CA ILE A 467 1.26 30.61 24.91
C ILE A 467 2.33 29.53 24.68
N ALA A 468 1.93 28.25 24.74
CA ALA A 468 2.86 27.15 24.52
C ALA A 468 3.51 27.25 23.14
N HIS A 469 2.73 27.54 22.10
CA HIS A 469 3.22 27.75 20.74
C HIS A 469 4.18 28.94 20.62
N GLU A 470 3.83 30.10 21.21
CA GLU A 470 4.69 31.29 21.26
C GLU A 470 6.05 31.02 21.95
N GLN A 471 6.07 30.11 22.93
CA GLN A 471 7.27 29.74 23.69
C GLN A 471 7.96 28.47 23.16
N HIS A 472 7.51 27.91 22.05
CA HIS A 472 8.00 26.64 21.49
C HIS A 472 7.98 25.47 22.50
N ILE A 473 6.95 25.43 23.36
CA ILE A 473 6.72 24.37 24.34
C ILE A 473 5.73 23.36 23.76
N ASN A 474 6.11 22.08 23.77
CA ASN A 474 5.20 20.99 23.49
C ASN A 474 4.27 20.79 24.69
N LEU A 475 2.96 21.03 24.48
CA LEU A 475 1.91 20.94 25.48
C LEU A 475 0.93 19.83 25.11
N TYR A 476 0.64 18.95 26.07
CA TYR A 476 -0.25 17.82 25.90
C TYR A 476 -1.36 17.85 26.94
N ILE A 477 -2.60 17.59 26.52
CA ILE A 477 -3.70 17.28 27.45
C ILE A 477 -3.59 15.80 27.79
N VAL A 478 -3.59 15.46 29.08
CA VAL A 478 -3.44 14.07 29.56
C VAL A 478 -4.49 13.75 30.61
N GLY A 479 -4.52 12.51 31.10
CA GLY A 479 -5.38 12.15 32.23
C GLY A 479 -6.85 11.84 31.85
N GLY A 480 -7.74 11.96 32.84
CA GLY A 480 -9.14 11.55 32.74
C GLY A 480 -9.92 12.33 31.68
N ILE A 481 -9.57 13.59 31.48
CA ILE A 481 -10.19 14.51 30.51
C ILE A 481 -10.14 13.99 29.07
N VAL A 482 -9.05 13.33 28.65
CA VAL A 482 -8.91 12.78 27.30
C VAL A 482 -9.93 11.68 27.05
N ARG A 483 -10.04 10.75 28.02
CA ARG A 483 -11.05 9.69 27.99
C ARG A 483 -12.46 10.28 27.99
N ASP A 484 -12.72 11.24 28.87
CA ASP A 484 -14.05 11.80 29.06
C ASP A 484 -14.50 12.61 27.83
N MET A 485 -13.60 13.36 27.18
CA MET A 485 -13.84 13.98 25.87
C MET A 485 -14.19 12.95 24.78
N MET A 486 -13.43 11.86 24.69
CA MET A 486 -13.74 10.77 23.74
C MET A 486 -15.09 10.11 24.02
N LEU A 487 -15.49 10.03 25.29
CA LEU A 487 -16.77 9.49 25.74
C LEU A 487 -17.91 10.54 25.78
N LYS A 488 -17.65 11.79 25.34
CA LYS A 488 -18.60 12.92 25.39
C LYS A 488 -19.18 13.16 26.78
N ARG A 489 -18.35 13.05 27.82
CA ARG A 489 -18.70 13.32 29.21
C ARG A 489 -18.15 14.69 29.61
N PRO A 490 -18.93 15.51 30.34
CA PRO A 490 -18.43 16.78 30.85
C PRO A 490 -17.37 16.54 31.92
N ASN A 491 -16.28 17.29 31.86
CA ASN A 491 -15.21 17.26 32.84
C ASN A 491 -14.54 18.64 32.87
N ASP A 492 -14.53 19.28 34.04
CA ASP A 492 -13.96 20.62 34.25
C ASP A 492 -12.50 20.56 34.74
N ASP A 493 -11.99 19.36 35.01
CA ASP A 493 -10.63 19.10 35.47
C ASP A 493 -9.73 18.80 34.26
N ILE A 494 -8.77 19.68 33.99
CA ILE A 494 -7.88 19.58 32.82
C ILE A 494 -6.44 19.44 33.28
N ASP A 495 -5.88 18.27 32.98
CA ASP A 495 -4.46 18.03 33.19
C ASP A 495 -3.67 18.35 31.93
N PHE A 496 -2.64 19.17 32.10
CA PHE A 496 -1.64 19.43 31.06
C PHE A 496 -0.29 18.85 31.46
N VAL A 497 0.44 18.34 30.47
CA VAL A 497 1.85 17.97 30.60
C VAL A 497 2.67 18.75 29.58
N THR A 498 3.80 19.26 30.02
CA THR A 498 4.80 19.93 29.19
C THR A 498 6.09 19.11 29.23
N GLU A 499 6.85 19.11 28.13
CA GLU A 499 8.22 18.52 28.13
C GLU A 499 9.23 19.39 28.90
N THR A 500 8.87 20.64 29.17
CA THR A 500 9.65 21.62 29.94
C THR A 500 9.06 21.82 31.35
N SER A 501 9.62 22.74 32.14
CA SER A 501 9.17 23.05 33.51
C SER A 501 7.69 23.49 33.53
N ALA A 502 6.82 22.61 34.04
CA ALA A 502 5.38 22.88 34.18
C ALA A 502 5.10 24.07 35.11
N ILE A 503 5.91 24.26 36.16
CA ILE A 503 5.77 25.41 37.09
C ILE A 503 6.02 26.72 36.34
N THR A 504 7.10 26.80 35.57
CA THR A 504 7.45 28.00 34.79
C THR A 504 6.40 28.29 33.73
N PHE A 505 5.87 27.26 33.07
CA PHE A 505 4.78 27.42 32.11
C PHE A 505 3.51 27.93 32.80
N ALA A 506 3.15 27.38 33.96
CA ALA A 506 1.99 27.81 34.73
C ALA A 506 2.11 29.27 35.21
N GLU A 507 3.30 29.72 35.63
CA GLU A 507 3.57 31.12 35.97
C GLU A 507 3.30 32.06 34.77
N LEU A 508 3.68 31.67 33.56
CA LEU A 508 3.41 32.45 32.33
C LEU A 508 1.90 32.53 32.04
N VAL A 509 1.18 31.42 32.20
CA VAL A 509 -0.28 31.39 32.00
C VAL A 509 -0.97 32.31 33.02
N VAL A 510 -0.60 32.21 34.30
CA VAL A 510 -1.16 33.06 35.38
C VAL A 510 -0.80 34.53 35.17
N ALA A 511 0.41 34.85 34.70
CA ALA A 511 0.79 36.23 34.41
C ALA A 511 -0.07 36.86 33.29
N LYS A 512 -0.49 36.06 32.29
CA LYS A 512 -1.28 36.55 31.14
C LYS A 512 -2.79 36.59 31.42
N PHE A 513 -3.31 35.67 32.22
CA PHE A 513 -4.77 35.49 32.40
C PHE A 513 -5.27 35.60 33.85
N GLY A 514 -4.37 35.77 34.82
CA GLY A 514 -4.68 35.71 36.25
C GLY A 514 -4.88 34.29 36.77
N GLY A 515 -5.19 34.15 38.06
CA GLY A 515 -5.41 32.87 38.74
C GLY A 515 -4.52 32.67 39.97
N GLU A 516 -4.73 31.56 40.67
CA GLU A 516 -3.91 31.13 41.80
C GLU A 516 -3.01 29.96 41.37
N LEU A 517 -1.71 30.06 41.67
CA LEU A 517 -0.74 29.01 41.40
C LEU A 517 -0.32 28.33 42.70
N ASN A 518 -0.69 27.05 42.84
CA ASN A 518 -0.17 26.18 43.89
C ASN A 518 0.86 25.24 43.26
N SER A 519 2.13 25.37 43.66
CA SER A 519 3.21 24.53 43.13
C SER A 519 3.76 23.60 44.21
N PHE A 520 3.92 22.33 43.85
CA PHE A 520 4.65 21.34 44.64
C PHE A 520 6.03 21.18 44.02
N ARG A 521 7.04 21.76 44.67
CA ARG A 521 8.43 21.51 44.29
C ARG A 521 8.84 20.16 44.92
N PRO A 522 9.26 19.17 44.12
CA PRO A 522 9.67 17.86 44.62
C PRO A 522 10.92 17.94 45.51
#